data_AF-A0A960RLG5-F1
#
_entry.id   AF-A0A960RLG5-F1
#
_cell.length_a   1.000
_cell.length_b   1.000
_cell.length_c   1.000
_cell.angle_alpha   90.00
_cell.angle_beta   90.00
_cell.angle_gamma   90.00
#
_symmetry.space_group_name_H-M   'P 1'
#
loop_
_entity.id
_entity.type
_entity.pdbx_description
1 polymer ?
#
loop_
_entity_poly.entity_id
_entity_poly.type
_entity_poly.pdbx_seq_one_letter_code
_entity_poly.pdbx_strand_id
1 'polypeptide(L)'
;MGMPETAETKTAIVILGAPNDDTGALSCIARERCERGLQEHRRQPAARILPTGGWGAHFNTTAQPHHHYARRYLESQGVPAELFVEGADSTNTIEDAKLCRPIVTRHGFNHLLVVTSDFHLPRAEFLFRREFADIALTFVGAKTHLPAAEIQRLVQHEEHALARLRAAATQPD
;
A
#
# COMPACT_ATOMS: atom_id res chain seq x y z
N MET A 1 16.95 -38.49 -3.00
CA MET A 1 15.63 -37.86 -3.11
C MET A 1 15.79 -36.46 -2.51
N GLY A 2 16.08 -35.47 -3.35
CA GLY A 2 16.29 -34.09 -2.90
C GLY A 2 14.99 -33.56 -2.30
N MET A 3 15.06 -33.02 -1.10
CA MET A 3 13.96 -32.20 -0.57
C MET A 3 13.67 -31.08 -1.58
N PRO A 4 12.39 -30.72 -1.83
CA PRO A 4 12.10 -29.57 -2.67
C PRO A 4 12.78 -28.34 -2.06
N GLU A 5 13.62 -27.70 -2.86
CA GLU A 5 14.23 -26.42 -2.57
C GLU A 5 13.08 -25.44 -2.28
N THR A 6 12.99 -24.93 -1.05
CA THR A 6 11.97 -23.92 -0.71
C THR A 6 12.23 -22.71 -1.60
N ALA A 7 11.32 -22.43 -2.53
CA ALA A 7 11.44 -21.29 -3.42
C ALA A 7 11.79 -20.02 -2.63
N GLU A 8 12.81 -19.29 -3.07
CA GLU A 8 13.23 -18.05 -2.42
C GLU A 8 12.03 -17.09 -2.31
N THR A 9 11.79 -16.56 -1.11
CA THR A 9 10.71 -15.60 -0.90
C THR A 9 11.13 -14.24 -1.44
N LYS A 10 10.48 -13.81 -2.51
CA LYS A 10 10.70 -12.51 -3.15
C LYS A 10 9.59 -11.56 -2.72
N THR A 11 9.93 -10.68 -1.77
CA THR A 11 8.97 -9.77 -1.12
C THR A 11 8.92 -8.40 -1.79
N ALA A 12 7.72 -7.88 -1.99
CA ALA A 12 7.48 -6.45 -2.19
C ALA A 12 6.76 -5.83 -0.99
N ILE A 13 7.28 -4.71 -0.49
CA ILE A 13 6.62 -3.86 0.48
C ILE A 13 5.76 -2.86 -0.28
N VAL A 14 4.46 -3.09 -0.27
CA VAL A 14 3.46 -2.24 -0.93
C VAL A 14 3.02 -1.16 0.04
N ILE A 15 3.28 0.12 -0.25
CA ILE A 15 2.93 1.23 0.63
C ILE A 15 1.73 1.97 0.03
N LEU A 16 0.56 1.83 0.66
CA LEU A 16 -0.68 2.42 0.15
C LEU A 16 -0.69 3.94 0.32
N GLY A 17 -1.05 4.63 -0.77
CA GLY A 17 -1.11 6.09 -0.81
C GLY A 17 -2.12 6.72 0.16
N ALA A 18 -1.81 7.92 0.63
CA ALA A 18 -2.68 8.80 1.40
C ALA A 18 -2.47 10.25 0.92
N PRO A 19 -3.31 11.23 1.27
CA PRO A 19 -3.21 12.54 0.65
C PRO A 19 -1.84 13.23 0.80
N ASN A 20 -1.49 14.08 -0.16
CA ASN A 20 -0.46 15.12 -0.04
C ASN A 20 -1.08 16.49 -0.31
N ASP A 21 -0.43 17.56 0.13
CA ASP A 21 -0.87 18.92 -0.19
C ASP A 21 -0.56 19.31 -1.66
N ASP A 22 -0.94 20.54 -2.03
CA ASP A 22 -0.76 21.10 -3.37
C ASP A 22 0.70 21.40 -3.74
N THR A 23 1.62 21.30 -2.78
CA THR A 23 3.08 21.37 -3.01
C THR A 23 3.73 19.99 -3.12
N GLY A 24 2.97 18.93 -2.83
CA GLY A 24 3.45 17.55 -2.80
C GLY A 24 4.01 17.13 -1.44
N ALA A 25 3.82 17.92 -0.38
CA ALA A 25 4.19 17.51 0.96
C ALA A 25 3.20 16.44 1.46
N LEU A 26 3.76 15.28 1.84
CA LEU A 26 2.97 14.15 2.34
C LEU A 26 2.22 14.53 3.62
N SER A 27 0.93 14.19 3.70
CA SER A 27 0.16 14.28 4.94
C SER A 27 0.79 13.46 6.07
N CYS A 28 0.38 13.70 7.31
CA CYS A 28 0.83 12.89 8.45
C CYS A 28 0.57 11.39 8.20
N ILE A 29 -0.62 11.01 7.71
CA ILE A 29 -0.96 9.63 7.40
C ILE A 29 -0.02 9.05 6.33
N ALA A 30 0.23 9.78 5.23
CA ALA A 30 1.11 9.31 4.17
C ALA A 30 2.55 9.10 4.67
N ARG A 31 3.05 10.01 5.52
CA ARG A 31 4.36 9.89 6.16
C ARG A 31 4.41 8.70 7.11
N GLU A 32 3.43 8.52 7.97
CA GLU A 32 3.35 7.39 8.92
C GLU A 32 3.38 6.05 8.19
N ARG A 33 2.69 5.93 7.05
CA ARG A 33 2.74 4.72 6.21
C ARG A 33 4.13 4.52 5.60
N CYS A 34 4.76 5.57 5.10
CA CYS A 34 6.13 5.49 4.60
C CYS A 34 7.13 5.09 5.70
N GLU A 35 7.03 5.71 6.88
CA GLU A 35 7.86 5.39 8.05
C GLU A 35 7.67 3.93 8.48
N ARG A 36 6.43 3.43 8.48
CA ARG A 36 6.17 2.01 8.75
C ARG A 36 6.76 1.11 7.67
N GLY A 37 6.61 1.45 6.39
CA GLY A 37 7.23 0.72 5.28
C GLY A 37 8.75 0.68 5.39
N LEU A 38 9.37 1.78 5.79
CA LEU A 38 10.81 1.87 6.05
C LEU A 38 11.24 0.97 7.21
N GLN A 39 10.45 0.88 8.27
CA GLN A 39 10.72 -0.05 9.39
C GLN A 39 10.70 -1.50 8.93
N GLU A 40 9.72 -1.89 8.11
CA GLU A 40 9.65 -3.26 7.58
C GLU A 40 10.77 -3.53 6.57
N HIS A 41 11.16 -2.54 5.75
CA HIS A 41 12.30 -2.65 4.85
C HIS A 41 13.61 -2.88 5.62
N ARG A 42 13.82 -2.18 6.75
CA ARG A 42 14.99 -2.39 7.61
C ARG A 42 15.04 -3.81 8.21
N ARG A 43 13.89 -4.46 8.42
CA ARG A 43 13.80 -5.86 8.87
C ARG A 43 14.00 -6.85 7.72
N GLN A 44 13.70 -6.44 6.49
CA GLN A 44 13.83 -7.24 5.28
C GLN A 44 14.57 -6.46 4.18
N PRO A 45 15.90 -6.27 4.29
CA PRO A 45 16.64 -5.39 3.38
C PRO A 45 16.61 -5.81 1.91
N ALA A 46 16.32 -7.09 1.63
CA ALA A 46 16.16 -7.62 0.28
C ALA A 46 14.79 -7.30 -0.35
N ALA A 47 13.80 -6.89 0.46
CA ALA A 47 12.46 -6.57 -0.03
C ALA A 47 12.48 -5.28 -0.86
N ARG A 48 11.83 -5.33 -2.03
CA ARG A 48 11.66 -4.16 -2.90
C ARG A 48 10.47 -3.33 -2.44
N ILE A 49 10.48 -2.04 -2.73
CA ILE A 49 9.42 -1.11 -2.31
C ILE A 49 8.57 -0.72 -3.51
N LEU A 50 7.25 -0.83 -3.34
CA LEU A 50 6.21 -0.49 -4.32
C LEU A 50 5.26 0.55 -3.69
N PRO A 51 5.53 1.86 -3.85
CA PRO A 51 4.59 2.89 -3.42
C PRO A 51 3.41 2.98 -4.41
N THR A 52 2.21 3.24 -3.89
CA THR A 52 1.00 3.43 -4.71
C THR A 52 0.42 4.84 -4.54
N GLY A 53 -0.49 5.21 -5.43
CA GLY A 53 -1.21 6.48 -5.43
C GLY A 53 -0.85 7.36 -6.61
N GLY A 54 -1.86 7.78 -7.37
CA GLY A 54 -1.80 8.70 -8.49
C GLY A 54 -2.30 10.09 -8.10
N TRP A 55 -3.39 10.53 -8.74
CA TRP A 55 -4.00 11.86 -8.57
C TRP A 55 -5.44 11.77 -8.06
N GLY A 56 -5.95 12.88 -7.49
CA GLY A 56 -7.35 13.03 -7.13
C GLY A 56 -7.64 14.37 -6.46
N ALA A 57 -8.83 14.94 -6.67
CA ALA A 57 -9.20 16.27 -6.18
C ALA A 57 -9.09 16.44 -4.66
N HIS A 58 -9.25 15.35 -3.90
CA HIS A 58 -9.11 15.33 -2.44
C HIS A 58 -7.95 14.44 -1.98
N PHE A 59 -6.99 14.18 -2.87
CA PHE A 59 -5.88 13.24 -2.64
C PHE A 59 -4.53 13.82 -3.06
N ASN A 60 -4.38 14.16 -4.34
CA ASN A 60 -3.18 14.75 -4.91
C ASN A 60 -3.53 15.53 -6.18
N THR A 61 -3.32 16.84 -6.16
CA THR A 61 -3.60 17.76 -7.28
C THR A 61 -2.33 18.33 -7.91
N THR A 62 -1.17 17.78 -7.57
CA THR A 62 0.13 18.24 -8.06
C THR A 62 0.43 17.69 -9.46
N ALA A 63 1.57 18.10 -10.04
CA ALA A 63 2.01 17.64 -11.35
C ALA A 63 2.52 16.19 -11.37
N GLN A 64 2.91 15.62 -10.23
CA GLN A 64 3.45 14.26 -10.12
C GLN A 64 2.46 13.36 -9.37
N PRO A 65 2.46 12.04 -9.62
CA PRO A 65 1.60 11.12 -8.88
C PRO A 65 2.04 11.02 -7.41
N HIS A 66 1.13 10.62 -6.51
CA HIS A 66 1.44 10.53 -5.07
C HIS A 66 2.61 9.60 -4.77
N HIS A 67 2.70 8.47 -5.48
CA HIS A 67 3.77 7.49 -5.32
C HIS A 67 5.17 8.09 -5.59
N HIS A 68 5.26 9.16 -6.40
CA HIS A 68 6.50 9.90 -6.63
C HIS A 68 6.98 10.57 -5.34
N TYR A 69 6.09 11.26 -4.63
CA TYR A 69 6.42 11.95 -3.38
C TYR A 69 6.72 10.96 -2.26
N ALA A 70 5.99 9.85 -2.19
CA ALA A 70 6.29 8.76 -1.25
C ALA A 70 7.69 8.18 -1.49
N ARG A 71 8.05 7.91 -2.74
CA ARG A 71 9.40 7.46 -3.12
C ARG A 71 10.46 8.49 -2.72
N ARG A 72 10.29 9.76 -3.08
CA ARG A 72 11.24 10.84 -2.74
C ARG A 72 11.45 10.99 -1.24
N TYR A 73 10.37 10.89 -0.46
CA TYR A 73 10.47 10.88 1.00
C TYR A 73 11.29 9.69 1.48
N LEU A 74 11.02 8.46 1.03
CA LEU A 74 11.76 7.28 1.45
C LEU A 74 13.24 7.31 1.04
N GLU A 75 13.55 7.81 -0.15
CA GLU A 75 14.93 8.02 -0.60
C GLU A 75 15.64 9.06 0.30
N SER A 76 14.96 10.13 0.70
CA SER A 76 15.49 11.10 1.69
C SER A 76 15.75 10.49 3.07
N GLN A 77 15.08 9.37 3.40
CA GLN A 77 15.30 8.59 4.61
C GLN A 77 16.39 7.51 4.44
N GLY A 78 17.09 7.51 3.31
CA GLY A 78 18.24 6.64 3.03
C GLY A 78 17.92 5.32 2.32
N VAL A 79 16.71 5.15 1.76
CA VAL A 79 16.42 3.98 0.91
C VAL A 79 17.10 4.14 -0.45
N PRO A 80 17.97 3.21 -0.88
CA PRO A 80 18.59 3.24 -2.20
C PRO A 80 17.55 3.19 -3.34
N ALA A 81 17.78 3.98 -4.39
CA ALA A 81 16.85 4.16 -5.51
C ALA A 81 16.58 2.85 -6.28
N GLU A 82 17.53 1.93 -6.29
CA GLU A 82 17.44 0.61 -6.92
C GLU A 82 16.46 -0.33 -6.20
N LEU A 83 16.14 -0.09 -4.93
CA LEU A 83 15.20 -0.92 -4.17
C LEU A 83 13.74 -0.63 -4.51
N PHE A 84 13.47 0.45 -5.23
CA PHE A 84 12.14 0.78 -5.71
C PHE A 84 11.84 0.11 -7.05
N VAL A 85 10.65 -0.45 -7.14
CA VAL A 85 10.02 -0.80 -8.42
C VAL A 85 9.15 0.36 -8.92
N GLU A 86 8.51 0.20 -10.07
CA GLU A 86 7.56 1.17 -10.63
C GLU A 86 6.43 1.46 -9.63
N GLY A 87 5.98 2.71 -9.54
CA GLY A 87 4.81 3.04 -8.73
C GLY A 87 3.50 2.67 -9.43
N ALA A 88 2.43 2.55 -8.64
CA ALA A 88 1.09 2.31 -9.17
C ALA A 88 0.25 3.60 -9.12
N ASP A 89 -0.19 4.09 -10.27
CA ASP A 89 -1.02 5.31 -10.43
C ASP A 89 -2.50 5.09 -10.02
N SER A 90 -2.72 4.60 -8.80
CA SER A 90 -4.05 4.28 -8.27
C SER A 90 -4.78 5.52 -7.76
N THR A 91 -6.09 5.58 -7.99
CA THR A 91 -6.97 6.64 -7.47
C THR A 91 -7.77 6.19 -6.25
N ASN A 92 -7.78 4.89 -5.96
CA ASN A 92 -8.53 4.28 -4.87
C ASN A 92 -7.96 2.90 -4.50
N THR A 93 -8.42 2.33 -3.38
CA THR A 93 -7.92 1.05 -2.85
C THR A 93 -8.20 -0.16 -3.75
N ILE A 94 -9.25 -0.11 -4.58
CA ILE A 94 -9.51 -1.20 -5.55
C ILE A 94 -8.43 -1.16 -6.63
N GLU A 95 -8.11 0.04 -7.11
CA GLU A 95 -7.02 0.26 -8.08
C GLU A 95 -5.65 0.00 -7.48
N ASP A 96 -5.42 0.28 -6.19
CA ASP A 96 -4.18 -0.12 -5.52
C ASP A 96 -3.90 -1.61 -5.75
N ALA A 97 -4.85 -2.48 -5.41
CA ALA A 97 -4.68 -3.92 -5.58
C ALA A 97 -4.49 -4.29 -7.07
N LYS A 98 -5.39 -3.82 -7.95
CA LYS A 98 -5.39 -4.18 -9.37
C LYS A 98 -4.14 -3.70 -10.12
N LEU A 99 -3.69 -2.46 -9.88
CA LEU A 99 -2.54 -1.89 -10.57
C LEU A 99 -1.21 -2.42 -10.03
N CYS A 100 -1.18 -2.91 -8.78
CA CYS A 100 -0.03 -3.64 -8.26
C CYS A 100 0.17 -4.99 -8.99
N ARG A 101 -0.90 -5.68 -9.39
CA ARG A 101 -0.87 -7.02 -10.01
C ARG A 101 0.14 -7.16 -11.16
N PRO A 102 0.11 -6.32 -12.22
CA PRO A 102 1.07 -6.45 -13.32
C PRO A 102 2.52 -6.20 -12.90
N ILE A 103 2.76 -5.32 -11.93
CA ILE A 103 4.11 -5.03 -11.41
C ILE A 103 4.62 -6.23 -10.60
N VAL A 104 3.75 -6.79 -9.77
CA VAL A 104 4.03 -8.00 -8.96
C VAL A 104 4.41 -9.18 -9.84
N THR A 105 3.62 -9.44 -10.90
CA THR A 105 3.91 -10.51 -11.86
C THR A 105 5.21 -10.28 -12.62
N ARG A 106 5.46 -9.05 -13.12
CA ARG A 106 6.67 -8.70 -13.88
C ARG A 106 7.95 -8.96 -13.07
N HIS A 107 7.92 -8.61 -11.79
CA HIS A 107 9.06 -8.81 -10.90
C HIS A 107 9.09 -10.19 -10.26
N GLY A 108 8.07 -11.03 -10.45
CA GLY A 108 8.00 -12.37 -9.88
C GLY A 108 7.95 -12.37 -8.35
N PHE A 109 7.31 -11.36 -7.73
CA PHE A 109 7.11 -11.36 -6.28
C PHE A 109 6.10 -12.45 -5.91
N ASN A 110 6.45 -13.27 -4.93
CA ASN A 110 5.61 -14.34 -4.39
C ASN A 110 5.13 -14.04 -2.96
N HIS A 111 5.48 -12.86 -2.44
CA HIS A 111 5.02 -12.34 -1.17
C HIS A 111 4.83 -10.81 -1.23
N LEU A 112 3.69 -10.31 -0.75
CA LEU A 112 3.47 -8.88 -0.53
C LEU A 112 3.33 -8.59 0.96
N LEU A 113 4.08 -7.59 1.41
CA LEU A 113 3.87 -6.94 2.69
C LEU A 113 3.16 -5.61 2.43
N VAL A 114 1.85 -5.58 2.68
CA VAL A 114 1.00 -4.40 2.45
C VAL A 114 0.97 -3.51 3.67
N VAL A 115 1.47 -2.28 3.53
CA VAL A 115 1.52 -1.25 4.56
C VAL A 115 0.42 -0.23 4.31
N THR A 116 -0.42 -0.02 5.32
CA THR A 116 -1.47 1.01 5.31
C THR A 116 -1.73 1.52 6.72
N SER A 117 -2.72 2.38 6.95
CA SER A 117 -3.10 2.84 8.29
C SER A 117 -3.83 1.76 9.09
N ASP A 118 -3.68 1.77 10.41
CA ASP A 118 -4.36 0.84 11.33
C ASP A 118 -5.88 0.77 11.11
N PHE A 119 -6.55 1.93 10.97
CA PHE A 119 -7.99 2.01 10.71
C PHE A 119 -8.40 1.50 9.30
N HIS A 120 -7.48 1.45 8.33
CA HIS A 120 -7.75 1.11 6.93
C HIS A 120 -7.45 -0.37 6.60
N LEU A 121 -6.78 -1.08 7.51
CA LEU A 121 -6.36 -2.46 7.32
C LEU A 121 -7.48 -3.41 6.84
N PRO A 122 -8.69 -3.42 7.44
CA PRO A 122 -9.71 -4.40 7.04
C PRO A 122 -10.14 -4.27 5.58
N ARG A 123 -10.19 -3.04 5.04
CA ARG A 123 -10.56 -2.82 3.64
C ARG A 123 -9.43 -3.18 2.69
N ALA A 124 -8.19 -2.79 3.01
CA ALA A 124 -7.03 -3.17 2.21
C ALA A 124 -6.88 -4.70 2.16
N GLU A 125 -7.02 -5.37 3.31
CA GLU A 125 -6.92 -6.83 3.40
C GLU A 125 -7.98 -7.53 2.54
N PHE A 126 -9.24 -7.09 2.61
CA PHE A 126 -10.31 -7.65 1.77
C PHE A 126 -9.98 -7.57 0.27
N LEU A 127 -9.47 -6.42 -0.19
CA LEU A 127 -9.20 -6.18 -1.61
C LEU A 127 -7.95 -6.92 -2.08
N PHE A 128 -6.85 -6.85 -1.33
CA PHE A 128 -5.60 -7.52 -1.70
C PHE A 128 -5.72 -9.04 -1.63
N ARG A 129 -6.42 -9.61 -0.64
CA ARG A 129 -6.66 -11.07 -0.59
C ARG A 129 -7.44 -11.58 -1.81
N ARG A 130 -8.35 -10.76 -2.34
CA ARG A 130 -9.12 -11.12 -3.54
C ARG A 130 -8.27 -11.03 -4.81
N GLU A 131 -7.46 -10.00 -4.93
CA GLU A 131 -6.61 -9.79 -6.10
C GLU A 131 -5.39 -10.73 -6.13
N PHE A 132 -4.86 -11.11 -4.97
CA PHE A 132 -3.61 -11.86 -4.80
C PHE A 132 -3.85 -13.19 -4.06
N ALA A 133 -4.86 -13.94 -4.48
CA ALA A 133 -5.21 -15.23 -3.87
C ALA A 133 -4.14 -16.33 -4.07
N ASP A 134 -3.19 -16.11 -4.96
CA ASP A 134 -2.15 -17.04 -5.41
C ASP A 134 -0.75 -16.77 -4.83
N ILE A 135 -0.59 -15.71 -4.02
CA ILE A 135 0.70 -15.37 -3.39
C ILE A 135 0.54 -15.10 -1.89
N ALA A 136 1.65 -15.16 -1.16
CA ALA A 136 1.62 -14.88 0.28
C ALA A 136 1.36 -13.39 0.55
N LEU A 137 0.56 -13.09 1.57
CA LEU A 137 0.21 -11.71 1.96
C LEU A 137 0.43 -11.50 3.46
N THR A 138 1.14 -10.43 3.80
CA THR A 138 1.27 -9.90 5.16
C THR A 138 0.71 -8.49 5.18
N PHE A 139 -0.08 -8.15 6.20
CA PHE A 139 -0.67 -6.82 6.35
C PHE A 139 -0.14 -6.13 7.60
N VAL A 140 0.21 -4.86 7.44
CA VAL A 140 0.85 -4.07 8.49
C VAL A 140 0.22 -2.69 8.58
N GLY A 141 -0.29 -2.36 9.77
CA GLY A 141 -0.86 -1.05 10.08
C GLY A 141 0.19 -0.07 10.62
N ALA A 142 0.32 1.09 10.00
CA ALA A 142 0.95 2.26 10.58
C ALA A 142 0.01 2.83 11.65
N LYS A 143 0.55 3.14 12.83
CA LYS A 143 -0.21 3.80 13.89
C LYS A 143 -0.56 5.21 13.42
N THR A 144 -1.85 5.52 13.33
CA THR A 144 -2.29 6.86 12.95
C THR A 144 -2.37 7.79 14.15
N HIS A 145 -1.68 8.94 14.05
CA HIS A 145 -1.67 9.99 15.06
C HIS A 145 -2.51 11.17 14.59
N LEU A 146 -3.81 11.08 14.89
CA LEU A 146 -4.79 12.14 14.65
C LEU A 146 -5.67 12.31 15.90
N PRO A 147 -6.38 13.44 16.02
CA PRO A 147 -7.40 13.60 17.05
C PRO A 147 -8.41 12.45 17.02
N ALA A 148 -8.84 11.98 18.20
CA ALA A 148 -9.72 10.81 18.32
C ALA A 148 -11.01 10.93 17.50
N ALA A 149 -11.59 12.15 17.42
CA ALA A 149 -12.77 12.41 16.61
C ALA A 149 -12.53 12.23 15.10
N GLU A 150 -11.33 12.55 14.61
CA GLU A 150 -10.96 12.32 13.21
C GLU A 150 -10.73 10.84 12.93
N ILE A 151 -10.04 10.13 13.83
CA ILE A 151 -9.87 8.68 13.75
C ILE A 151 -11.24 7.99 13.70
N GLN A 152 -12.19 8.40 14.54
CA GLN A 152 -13.53 7.82 14.55
C GLN A 152 -14.27 8.03 13.21
N ARG A 153 -14.15 9.21 12.60
CA ARG A 153 -14.74 9.48 11.27
C ARG A 153 -14.11 8.61 10.19
N LEU A 154 -12.80 8.41 10.24
CA LEU A 154 -12.08 7.54 9.30
C LEU A 154 -12.54 6.09 9.47
N VAL A 155 -12.63 5.58 10.70
CA VAL A 155 -13.13 4.22 10.98
C VAL A 155 -14.55 4.04 10.43
N GLN A 156 -15.46 4.97 10.69
CA GLN A 156 -16.84 4.90 10.17
C GLN A 156 -16.88 4.91 8.63
N HIS A 157 -16.04 5.73 8.00
CA HIS A 157 -15.90 5.73 6.55
C HIS A 157 -15.43 4.36 6.01
N GLU A 158 -14.42 3.77 6.65
CA GLU A 158 -13.87 2.46 6.27
C GLU A 158 -14.89 1.33 6.45
N GLU A 159 -15.63 1.31 7.55
CA GLU A 159 -16.69 0.33 7.81
C GLU A 159 -17.79 0.39 6.73
N HIS A 160 -18.26 1.59 6.39
CA HIS A 160 -19.25 1.78 5.33
C HIS A 160 -18.69 1.41 3.94
N ALA A 161 -17.44 1.73 3.64
CA ALA A 161 -16.80 1.36 2.38
C ALA A 161 -16.66 -0.17 2.26
N LEU A 162 -16.20 -0.85 3.32
CA LEU A 162 -16.04 -2.29 3.35
C LEU A 162 -17.39 -3.02 3.29
N ALA A 163 -18.42 -2.54 3.99
CA ALA A 163 -19.77 -3.10 3.93
C ALA A 163 -20.31 -3.10 2.48
N ARG A 164 -20.13 -1.97 1.76
CA ARG A 164 -20.50 -1.87 0.34
C ARG A 164 -19.73 -2.85 -0.54
N LEU A 165 -18.41 -2.99 -0.33
CA LEU A 165 -17.58 -3.95 -1.06
C LEU A 165 -18.02 -5.40 -0.84
N ARG A 166 -18.36 -5.77 0.39
CA ARG A 166 -18.86 -7.12 0.74
C ARG A 166 -20.22 -7.39 0.13
N ALA A 167 -21.13 -6.42 0.18
CA ALA A 167 -22.45 -6.54 -0.44
C ALA A 167 -22.33 -6.75 -1.96
N ALA A 168 -21.50 -5.95 -2.64
CA ALA A 168 -21.25 -6.10 -4.07
C ALA A 168 -20.61 -7.43 -4.45
N ALA A 169 -19.79 -8.03 -3.57
CA ALA A 169 -19.16 -9.33 -3.80
C ALA A 169 -20.10 -10.53 -3.60
N THR A 170 -21.28 -10.33 -2.98
CA THR A 170 -22.24 -11.40 -2.67
C THR A 170 -23.36 -11.49 -3.71
N GLN A 171 -23.45 -10.53 -4.65
CA GLN A 171 -24.38 -10.63 -5.77
C GLN A 171 -23.73 -11.43 -6.91
N PRO A 172 -24.30 -12.57 -7.32
CA PRO A 172 -23.84 -13.28 -8.51
C PRO A 172 -24.23 -12.47 -9.77
N ASP A 173 -23.34 -12.47 -10.76
CA ASP A 173 -23.63 -12.01 -12.13
C ASP A 173 -24.80 -12.79 -12.76
#